data_AF-A0A3B8SN87-F1
#
_entry.id   AF-A0A3B8SN87-F1
#
_cell.length_a   1.000
_cell.length_b   1.000
_cell.length_c   1.000
_cell.angle_alpha   90.00
_cell.angle_beta   90.00
_cell.angle_gamma   90.00
#
_symmetry.space_group_name_H-M   'P 1'
#
loop_
_entity.id
_entity.type
_entity.pdbx_description
1 polymer ?
#
loop_
_entity_poly.entity_id
_entity_poly.type
_entity_poly.pdbx_seq_one_letter_code
_entity_poly.pdbx_strand_id
1 'polypeptide(L)'
;MKNNFNNVFKELKNESKKNGKRSFNKTKFDEFALAMLNSDVTTEVVKSRTDSDTTTVDVEVTKDFINGTIKPILKDFGIDNIEAETINNYEFKKVDGMYEFISELIYQWMETDKPFKFLPKEDFNGTLLLIDKDKCVKERKNTRSNDNTETVTYEYDSHKVIKSKSSTPKNKRKKIK
;
A
#
# COMPACT_ATOMS: atom_id res chain seq x y z
N MET A 1 -13.35 -10.53 -21.00
CA MET A 1 -14.14 -10.17 -19.79
C MET A 1 -13.43 -8.99 -19.15
N LYS A 2 -14.06 -7.82 -19.04
CA LYS A 2 -13.55 -6.75 -18.17
C LYS A 2 -13.60 -7.27 -16.74
N ASN A 3 -12.48 -7.77 -16.21
CA ASN A 3 -12.32 -7.95 -14.77
C ASN A 3 -12.25 -6.54 -14.17
N ASN A 4 -13.42 -5.93 -14.02
CA ASN A 4 -13.60 -4.62 -13.40
C ASN A 4 -12.94 -4.68 -12.02
N PHE A 5 -11.96 -3.80 -11.77
CA PHE A 5 -11.25 -3.68 -10.50
C PHE A 5 -12.17 -3.82 -9.28
N ASN A 6 -13.37 -3.24 -9.35
CA ASN A 6 -14.35 -3.30 -8.26
C ASN A 6 -14.83 -4.72 -7.93
N ASN A 7 -14.92 -5.62 -8.92
CA ASN A 7 -15.31 -7.01 -8.72
C ASN A 7 -14.17 -7.76 -8.01
N VAL A 8 -12.94 -7.65 -8.51
CA VAL A 8 -11.75 -8.29 -7.91
C VAL A 8 -11.56 -7.80 -6.47
N PHE A 9 -11.70 -6.48 -6.23
CA PHE A 9 -11.66 -5.91 -4.88
C PHE A 9 -12.72 -6.51 -3.95
N LYS A 10 -13.97 -6.62 -4.41
CA LYS A 10 -15.08 -7.19 -3.62
C LYS A 10 -14.84 -8.67 -3.32
N GLU A 11 -14.36 -9.44 -4.29
CA GLU A 11 -14.05 -10.86 -4.15
C GLU A 11 -12.97 -11.09 -3.09
N LEU A 12 -11.83 -10.41 -3.20
CA LEU A 12 -10.73 -10.50 -2.23
C LEU A 12 -11.16 -10.06 -0.82
N LYS A 13 -11.97 -9.00 -0.72
CA LYS A 13 -12.49 -8.52 0.57
C LYS A 13 -13.46 -9.52 1.20
N ASN A 14 -14.31 -10.17 0.39
CA ASN A 14 -15.24 -11.19 0.87
C ASN A 14 -14.53 -12.47 1.29
N GLU A 15 -13.52 -12.91 0.53
CA GLU A 15 -12.71 -14.06 0.89
C GLU A 15 -12.00 -13.86 2.23
N SER A 16 -11.40 -12.68 2.43
CA SER A 16 -10.72 -12.32 3.68
C SER A 16 -11.66 -12.35 4.89
N LYS A 17 -12.94 -12.00 4.71
CA LYS A 17 -13.96 -12.07 5.77
C LYS A 17 -14.37 -13.51 6.09
N LYS A 18 -14.48 -14.37 5.08
CA LYS A 18 -14.91 -15.77 5.25
C LYS A 18 -13.82 -16.64 5.89
N ASN A 19 -12.58 -16.50 5.42
CA ASN A 19 -11.50 -17.41 5.82
C ASN A 19 -10.78 -16.97 7.10
N GLY A 20 -10.97 -15.73 7.57
CA GLY A 20 -10.32 -15.16 8.76
C GLY A 20 -8.80 -14.98 8.64
N LYS A 21 -8.15 -15.70 7.73
CA LYS A 21 -6.73 -15.64 7.42
C LYS A 21 -6.44 -14.47 6.48
N ARG A 22 -5.56 -13.58 6.92
CA ARG A 22 -5.08 -12.40 6.19
C ARG A 22 -3.65 -12.60 5.67
N SER A 23 -3.37 -13.78 5.11
CA SER A 23 -2.06 -14.10 4.53
C SER A 23 -1.89 -13.44 3.16
N PHE A 24 -0.69 -12.92 2.89
CA PHE A 24 -0.34 -12.42 1.56
C PHE A 24 -0.31 -13.56 0.54
N ASN A 25 -0.77 -13.28 -0.68
CA ASN A 25 -0.70 -14.17 -1.82
C ASN A 25 -0.31 -13.34 -3.05
N LYS A 26 0.86 -13.64 -3.63
CA LYS A 26 1.40 -12.88 -4.76
C LYS A 26 0.52 -12.96 -6.00
N THR A 27 0.02 -14.15 -6.36
CA THR A 27 -0.86 -14.32 -7.52
C THR A 27 -2.10 -13.45 -7.43
N LYS A 28 -2.74 -13.40 -6.25
CA LYS A 28 -3.91 -12.54 -6.02
C LYS A 28 -3.57 -11.05 -6.04
N PHE A 29 -2.37 -10.69 -5.58
CA PHE A 29 -1.88 -9.32 -5.72
C PHE A 29 -1.69 -8.95 -7.19
N ASP A 30 -1.07 -9.82 -7.98
CA ASP A 30 -0.85 -9.59 -9.41
C ASP A 30 -2.19 -9.49 -10.17
N GLU A 31 -3.17 -10.34 -9.87
CA GLU A 31 -4.54 -10.23 -10.40
C GLU A 31 -5.21 -8.89 -10.02
N PHE A 32 -5.11 -8.50 -8.74
CA PHE A 32 -5.65 -7.24 -8.25
C PHE A 32 -5.04 -6.04 -8.96
N ALA A 33 -3.72 -6.06 -9.12
CA ALA A 33 -2.99 -4.93 -9.66
C ALA A 33 -3.10 -4.84 -11.19
N LEU A 34 -3.19 -5.97 -11.89
CA LEU A 34 -3.57 -6.03 -13.31
C LEU A 34 -4.99 -5.46 -13.53
N ALA A 35 -5.95 -5.85 -12.69
CA ALA A 35 -7.31 -5.32 -12.76
C ALA A 35 -7.36 -3.81 -12.51
N MET A 36 -6.51 -3.30 -11.60
CA MET A 36 -6.36 -1.87 -11.33
C MET A 36 -5.80 -1.10 -12.53
N LEU A 37 -4.73 -1.60 -13.17
CA LEU A 37 -4.13 -0.97 -14.36
C LEU A 37 -5.08 -0.93 -15.57
N ASN A 38 -5.97 -1.91 -15.69
CA ASN A 38 -6.95 -1.98 -16.77
C ASN A 38 -8.29 -1.31 -16.44
N SER A 39 -8.38 -0.57 -15.32
CA SER A 39 -9.60 0.11 -14.89
C SER A 39 -9.34 1.60 -14.63
N ASP A 40 -10.37 2.44 -14.80
CA ASP A 40 -10.34 3.86 -14.46
C ASP A 40 -10.42 4.09 -12.94
N VAL A 41 -9.37 3.68 -12.22
CA VAL A 41 -9.33 3.83 -10.77
C VAL A 41 -8.99 5.27 -10.41
N THR A 42 -9.89 5.89 -9.64
CA THR A 42 -9.70 7.20 -9.04
C THR A 42 -9.59 7.09 -7.53
N THR A 43 -8.98 8.09 -6.88
CA THR A 43 -9.04 8.23 -5.43
C THR A 43 -9.23 9.67 -5.03
N GLU A 44 -10.06 9.88 -4.03
CA GLU A 44 -10.19 11.15 -3.33
C GLU A 44 -9.00 11.33 -2.37
N VAL A 45 -8.29 12.45 -2.47
CA VAL A 45 -7.19 12.80 -1.56
C VAL A 45 -7.55 14.04 -0.76
N VAL A 46 -7.54 13.90 0.56
CA VAL A 46 -7.82 15.01 1.48
C VAL A 46 -6.55 15.84 1.68
N LYS A 47 -6.50 17.02 1.08
CA LYS A 47 -5.46 18.02 1.36
C LYS A 47 -5.91 18.88 2.55
N SER A 48 -5.15 18.83 3.65
CA SER A 48 -5.32 19.78 4.74
C SER A 48 -4.50 21.04 4.40
N ARG A 49 -5.17 22.17 4.24
CA ARG A 49 -4.50 23.47 4.04
C ARG A 49 -4.20 24.15 5.38
N THR A 50 -4.98 23.86 6.42
CA THR A 50 -4.83 24.28 7.82
C THR A 50 -5.78 23.45 8.71
N ASP A 51 -5.79 23.67 10.04
CA ASP A 51 -6.63 22.93 11.02
C ASP A 51 -8.15 23.14 10.87
N SER A 52 -8.61 24.04 9.99
CA SER A 52 -10.03 24.35 9.77
C SER A 52 -10.55 24.07 8.36
N ASP A 53 -9.68 24.02 7.34
CA ASP A 53 -10.09 23.81 5.95
C ASP A 53 -9.43 22.58 5.34
N THR A 54 -10.26 21.60 5.01
CA THR A 54 -9.89 20.43 4.21
C THR A 54 -10.46 20.58 2.81
N THR A 55 -9.59 20.58 1.81
CA THR A 55 -9.98 20.50 0.41
C THR A 55 -9.77 19.08 -0.07
N THR A 56 -10.76 18.54 -0.77
CA THR A 56 -10.65 17.28 -1.48
C THR A 56 -10.10 17.53 -2.89
N VAL A 57 -9.22 16.65 -3.36
CA VAL A 57 -8.81 16.60 -4.77
C VAL A 57 -8.94 15.17 -5.28
N ASP A 58 -9.61 15.00 -6.41
CA ASP A 58 -9.65 13.73 -7.12
C ASP A 58 -8.36 13.48 -7.89
N VAL A 59 -7.85 12.25 -7.79
CA VAL A 59 -6.65 11.80 -8.49
C VAL A 59 -7.04 10.64 -9.39
N GLU A 60 -6.74 10.74 -10.68
CA GLU A 60 -7.00 9.68 -11.67
C GLU A 60 -5.87 8.65 -11.63
N VAL A 61 -5.73 7.90 -10.53
CA VAL A 61 -4.59 7.02 -10.21
C VAL A 61 -4.04 6.24 -11.40
N THR A 62 -4.89 5.52 -12.12
CA THR A 62 -4.45 4.69 -13.26
C THR A 62 -4.00 5.55 -14.44
N LYS A 63 -4.77 6.56 -14.82
CA LYS A 63 -4.46 7.43 -15.96
C LYS A 63 -3.24 8.31 -15.69
N ASP A 64 -3.10 8.84 -14.47
CA ASP A 64 -1.95 9.62 -14.04
C ASP A 64 -0.67 8.77 -14.09
N PHE A 65 -0.74 7.49 -13.71
CA PHE A 65 0.39 6.57 -13.85
C PHE A 65 0.73 6.30 -15.32
N ILE A 66 -0.26 5.96 -16.16
CA ILE A 66 -0.04 5.68 -17.58
C ILE A 66 0.53 6.92 -18.29
N ASN A 67 -0.10 8.09 -18.12
CA ASN A 67 0.30 9.32 -18.80
C ASN A 67 1.56 9.95 -18.21
N GLY A 68 1.82 9.77 -16.92
CA GLY A 68 2.98 10.33 -16.23
C GLY A 68 4.22 9.46 -16.27
N THR A 69 4.07 8.14 -16.49
CA THR A 69 5.19 7.19 -16.44
C THR A 69 5.36 6.45 -17.75
N ILE A 70 4.34 5.72 -18.22
CA ILE A 70 4.48 4.82 -19.36
C ILE A 70 4.59 5.60 -20.68
N LYS A 71 3.68 6.55 -20.89
CA LYS A 71 3.64 7.34 -22.12
C LYS A 71 4.93 8.14 -22.37
N PRO A 72 5.55 8.80 -21.37
CA PRO A 72 6.87 9.42 -21.54
C PRO A 72 7.94 8.42 -21.97
N ILE A 73 7.98 7.23 -21.35
CA ILE A 73 8.94 6.17 -21.74
C ILE A 73 8.77 5.78 -23.21
N LEU A 74 7.53 5.64 -23.70
CA LEU A 74 7.27 5.32 -25.12
C LEU A 74 7.79 6.43 -26.05
N LYS A 75 7.58 7.70 -25.68
CA LYS A 75 8.07 8.85 -26.45
C LYS A 75 9.60 8.93 -26.46
N ASP A 76 10.23 8.69 -25.32
CA ASP A 76 11.69 8.67 -25.19
C ASP A 76 12.31 7.50 -25.98
N PHE A 77 11.57 6.41 -26.15
CA PHE A 77 11.94 5.30 -27.02
C PHE A 77 11.78 5.61 -28.52
N GLY A 78 11.17 6.75 -28.86
CA GLY A 78 10.99 7.22 -30.24
C GLY A 78 9.62 6.92 -30.86
N ILE A 79 8.64 6.46 -30.08
CA ILE A 79 7.26 6.31 -30.54
C ILE A 79 6.65 7.70 -30.70
N ASP A 80 5.99 7.96 -31.84
CA ASP A 80 5.40 9.27 -32.10
C ASP A 80 4.26 9.59 -31.13
N ASN A 81 3.91 10.88 -31.01
CA ASN A 81 2.91 11.31 -30.05
C ASN A 81 1.54 10.65 -30.25
N ILE A 82 1.10 10.47 -31.50
CA ILE A 82 -0.21 9.92 -31.85
C ILE A 82 -0.23 8.43 -31.53
N GLU A 83 0.81 7.69 -31.92
CA GLU A 83 0.95 6.28 -31.60
C GLU A 83 1.08 6.07 -30.08
N ALA A 84 1.80 6.95 -29.37
CA ALA A 84 1.92 6.89 -27.92
C ALA A 84 0.59 7.15 -27.20
N GLU A 85 -0.38 7.88 -27.78
CA GLU A 85 -1.72 8.03 -27.18
C GLU A 85 -2.50 6.71 -27.14
N THR A 86 -2.17 5.76 -28.01
CA THR A 86 -2.88 4.46 -28.07
C THR A 86 -2.72 3.64 -26.79
N ILE A 87 -1.70 3.93 -25.97
CA ILE A 87 -1.48 3.30 -24.66
C ILE A 87 -2.66 3.49 -23.70
N ASN A 88 -3.43 4.58 -23.83
CA ASN A 88 -4.61 4.82 -23.00
C ASN A 88 -5.74 3.82 -23.27
N ASN A 89 -5.72 3.14 -24.42
CA ASN A 89 -6.66 2.10 -24.80
C ASN A 89 -6.05 0.69 -24.70
N TYR A 90 -4.79 0.59 -24.26
CA TYR A 90 -4.09 -0.68 -24.18
C TYR A 90 -4.56 -1.50 -22.97
N GLU A 91 -4.92 -2.76 -23.22
CA GLU A 91 -5.21 -3.72 -22.16
C GLU A 91 -3.91 -4.42 -21.73
N PHE A 92 -3.42 -4.06 -20.55
CA PHE A 92 -2.29 -4.72 -19.92
C PHE A 92 -2.60 -6.21 -19.73
N LYS A 93 -1.63 -7.06 -20.11
CA LYS A 93 -1.80 -8.52 -20.06
C LYS A 93 -1.18 -9.15 -18.82
N LYS A 94 -0.21 -8.48 -18.20
CA LYS A 94 0.58 -8.99 -17.08
C LYS A 94 1.20 -7.85 -16.26
N VAL A 95 1.53 -8.13 -15.02
CA VAL A 95 2.19 -7.22 -14.08
C VAL A 95 3.37 -7.90 -13.35
N ASP A 96 4.02 -8.85 -14.03
CA ASP A 96 5.16 -9.59 -13.49
C ASP A 96 6.24 -8.61 -12.99
N GLY A 97 6.74 -8.83 -11.77
CA GLY A 97 7.76 -8.00 -11.15
C GLY A 97 7.23 -6.74 -10.47
N MET A 98 5.95 -6.39 -10.64
CA MET A 98 5.41 -5.16 -10.04
C MET A 98 5.33 -5.25 -8.51
N TYR A 99 5.00 -6.43 -7.96
CA TYR A 99 5.03 -6.64 -6.51
C TYR A 99 6.45 -6.43 -5.95
N GLU A 100 7.44 -7.08 -6.55
CA GLU A 100 8.84 -7.00 -6.15
C GLU A 100 9.33 -5.56 -6.21
N PHE A 101 9.06 -4.86 -7.32
CA PHE A 101 9.44 -3.48 -7.50
C PHE A 101 8.81 -2.55 -6.45
N ILE A 102 7.50 -2.63 -6.23
CA ILE A 102 6.80 -1.77 -5.27
C ILE A 102 7.25 -2.07 -3.84
N SER A 103 7.39 -3.35 -3.49
CA SER A 103 7.84 -3.79 -2.17
C SER A 103 9.23 -3.25 -1.88
N GLU A 104 10.17 -3.42 -2.81
CA GLU A 104 11.54 -2.97 -2.66
C GLU A 104 11.64 -1.45 -2.67
N LEU A 105 10.88 -0.75 -3.53
CA LEU A 105 10.84 0.71 -3.57
C LEU A 105 10.42 1.30 -2.21
N ILE A 106 9.35 0.76 -1.61
CA ILE A 106 8.88 1.22 -0.29
C ILE A 106 9.92 0.89 0.79
N TYR A 107 10.52 -0.30 0.74
CA TYR A 107 11.55 -0.72 1.68
C TYR A 107 12.77 0.20 1.61
N GLN A 108 13.37 0.35 0.44
CA GLN A 108 14.55 1.19 0.19
C GLN A 108 14.28 2.66 0.50
N TRP A 109 13.07 3.16 0.23
CA TRP A 109 12.70 4.51 0.66
C TRP A 109 12.79 4.67 2.18
N MET A 110 12.26 3.70 2.94
CA MET A 110 12.30 3.75 4.40
C MET A 110 13.69 3.49 4.99
N GLU A 111 14.56 2.79 4.26
CA GLU A 111 16.00 2.65 4.59
C GLU A 111 16.73 3.99 4.58
N THR A 112 16.20 5.02 3.89
CA THR A 112 16.78 6.38 3.94
C THR A 112 16.38 7.17 5.19
N ASP A 113 15.90 6.51 6.24
CA ASP A 113 15.29 7.09 7.45
C ASP A 113 14.07 7.99 7.19
N LYS A 114 13.51 7.94 5.98
CA LYS A 114 12.33 8.70 5.59
C LYS A 114 11.06 7.87 5.79
N PRO A 115 9.98 8.46 6.33
CA PRO A 115 8.70 7.77 6.40
C PRO A 115 8.08 7.56 5.01
N PHE A 116 7.46 6.40 4.79
CA PHE A 116 6.52 6.22 3.69
C PHE A 116 5.12 6.64 4.13
N LYS A 117 4.54 7.64 3.48
CA LYS A 117 3.21 8.18 3.82
C LYS A 117 2.19 7.80 2.75
N PHE A 118 1.12 7.13 3.17
CA PHE A 118 -0.01 6.84 2.28
C PHE A 118 -0.76 8.13 1.92
N LEU A 119 -1.41 8.13 0.76
CA LEU A 119 -2.30 9.22 0.37
C LEU A 119 -3.42 9.37 1.44
N PRO A 120 -3.60 10.56 2.02
CA PRO A 120 -4.64 10.78 3.01
C PRO A 120 -6.03 10.68 2.38
N LYS A 121 -6.87 9.80 2.92
CA LYS A 121 -8.28 9.65 2.54
C LYS A 121 -9.18 10.22 3.63
N GLU A 122 -10.47 10.35 3.33
CA GLU A 122 -11.47 10.85 4.28
C GLU A 122 -11.48 10.07 5.60
N ASP A 123 -11.26 8.76 5.53
CA ASP A 123 -11.34 7.81 6.65
C ASP A 123 -9.97 7.21 7.04
N PHE A 124 -8.88 7.59 6.36
CA PHE A 124 -7.57 6.96 6.56
C PHE A 124 -6.40 7.94 6.47
N ASN A 125 -5.53 7.91 7.47
CA ASN A 125 -4.23 8.56 7.45
C ASN A 125 -3.18 7.65 8.10
N GLY A 126 -2.19 7.22 7.33
CA GLY A 126 -1.20 6.23 7.76
C GLY A 126 0.21 6.56 7.29
N THR A 127 1.18 6.16 8.11
CA THR A 127 2.61 6.31 7.81
C THR A 127 3.37 5.08 8.31
N LEU A 128 4.33 4.61 7.52
CA LEU A 128 5.26 3.54 7.87
C LEU A 128 6.66 4.12 8.06
N LEU A 129 7.37 3.58 9.04
CA LEU A 129 8.78 3.86 9.30
C LEU A 129 9.50 2.53 9.52
N LEU A 130 10.75 2.47 9.11
CA LEU A 130 11.67 1.40 9.47
C LEU A 130 12.48 1.85 10.70
N ILE A 131 12.69 0.95 11.65
CA ILE A 131 13.44 1.22 12.88
C ILE A 131 14.35 0.05 13.17
N ASP A 132 15.62 0.34 13.43
CA ASP A 132 16.57 -0.62 13.95
C ASP A 132 16.28 -0.95 15.41
N LYS A 133 16.29 -2.25 15.71
CA LYS A 133 16.31 -2.76 17.08
C LYS A 133 17.63 -3.44 17.33
N ASP A 134 18.24 -3.05 18.43
CA ASP A 134 19.43 -3.72 18.93
C ASP A 134 19.11 -5.12 19.45
N LYS A 135 20.17 -5.93 19.48
CA LYS A 135 20.19 -7.23 20.11
C LYS A 135 19.66 -7.17 21.54
N CYS A 136 18.71 -8.02 21.88
CA CYS A 136 18.13 -8.05 23.22
C CYS A 136 17.70 -9.46 23.64
N VAL A 137 17.73 -9.71 24.95
CA VAL A 137 17.22 -10.93 25.56
C VAL A 137 15.87 -10.62 26.19
N LYS A 138 14.85 -11.46 25.96
CA LYS A 138 13.53 -11.32 26.57
C LYS A 138 13.03 -12.64 27.12
N GLU A 139 12.50 -12.60 28.33
CA GLU A 139 11.77 -13.69 28.93
C GLU A 139 10.30 -13.61 28.55
N ARG A 140 9.70 -14.75 28.19
CA ARG A 140 8.26 -14.86 27.94
C ARG A 140 7.71 -16.06 28.70
N LYS A 141 6.45 -15.97 29.13
CA LYS A 141 5.76 -17.11 29.75
C LYS A 141 5.57 -18.22 28.72
N ASN A 142 5.84 -19.45 29.13
CA ASN A 142 5.63 -20.65 28.34
C ASN A 142 4.13 -20.96 28.26
N THR A 143 3.49 -20.57 27.16
CA THR A 143 2.05 -20.83 26.94
C THR A 143 1.73 -22.25 26.47
N ARG A 144 2.75 -23.11 26.32
CA ARG A 144 2.57 -24.54 25.94
C ARG A 144 2.56 -25.49 27.14
N SER A 145 3.01 -25.06 28.31
CA SER A 145 2.91 -25.81 29.55
C SER A 145 1.60 -25.47 30.25
N ASN A 146 0.84 -26.49 30.69
CA ASN A 146 -0.43 -26.32 31.41
C ASN A 146 -0.30 -25.53 32.73
N ASP A 147 0.93 -25.29 33.21
CA ASP A 147 1.17 -24.59 34.48
C ASP A 147 1.53 -23.10 34.36
N ASN A 148 1.73 -22.52 33.17
CA ASN A 148 2.00 -21.06 32.98
C ASN A 148 3.12 -20.44 33.86
N THR A 149 3.91 -21.24 34.57
CA THR A 149 4.92 -20.82 35.56
C THR A 149 6.33 -20.82 35.00
N GLU A 150 6.59 -21.56 33.92
CA GLU A 150 7.90 -21.59 33.28
C GLU A 150 8.09 -20.38 32.35
N THR A 151 9.20 -19.66 32.51
CA THR A 151 9.65 -18.63 31.58
C THR A 151 10.62 -19.24 30.58
N VAL A 152 10.42 -18.93 29.30
CA VAL A 152 11.34 -19.25 28.20
C VAL A 152 12.07 -17.97 27.82
N THR A 153 13.39 -18.05 27.83
CA THR A 153 14.28 -16.96 27.42
C THR A 153 14.51 -17.02 25.92
N TYR A 154 14.32 -15.88 25.25
CA TYR A 154 14.58 -15.73 23.82
C TYR A 154 15.65 -14.66 23.62
N GLU A 155 16.69 -15.00 22.87
CA GLU A 155 17.67 -14.06 22.34
C GLU A 155 17.21 -13.57 20.97
N TYR A 156 17.20 -12.26 20.76
CA TYR A 156 16.88 -11.62 19.49
C TYR A 156 18.11 -10.88 19.02
N ASP A 157 18.64 -11.22 17.86
CA ASP A 157 19.70 -10.43 17.23
C ASP A 157 19.17 -9.08 16.71
N SER A 158 20.09 -8.20 16.34
CA SER A 158 19.73 -6.90 15.75
C SER A 158 18.92 -7.09 14.47
N HIS A 159 17.80 -6.39 14.38
CA HIS A 159 16.87 -6.53 13.25
C HIS A 159 16.07 -5.25 13.04
N LYS A 160 15.48 -5.12 11.84
CA LYS A 160 14.60 -4.00 11.52
C LYS A 160 13.16 -4.34 11.82
N VAL A 161 12.41 -3.34 12.27
CA VAL A 161 10.97 -3.45 12.49
C VAL A 161 10.24 -2.31 11.83
N ILE A 162 9.05 -2.61 11.31
CA ILE A 162 8.13 -1.58 10.84
C ILE A 162 7.43 -0.98 12.05
N LYS A 163 7.54 0.34 12.20
CA LYS A 163 6.67 1.13 13.07
C LYS A 163 5.62 1.81 12.22
N SER A 164 4.36 1.45 12.43
CA SER A 164 3.23 2.17 11.86
C SER A 164 2.80 3.31 12.78
N LYS A 165 2.47 4.45 12.18
CA LYS A 165 1.75 5.53 12.83
C LYS A 165 0.45 5.75 12.06
N SER A 166 -0.67 5.68 12.77
CA SER A 166 -1.99 6.01 12.24
C SER A 166 -2.68 6.91 13.23
N SER A 167 -3.32 7.97 12.75
CA SER A 167 -4.06 8.92 13.57
C SER A 167 -5.42 9.16 12.94
N THR A 168 -6.44 9.42 13.75
CA THR A 168 -7.75 9.86 13.25
C THR A 168 -7.55 11.01 12.26
N PRO A 169 -8.09 10.91 11.03
CA PRO A 169 -8.02 11.99 10.05
C PRO A 169 -8.53 13.31 10.64
N LYS A 170 -7.87 14.43 10.30
CA LYS A 170 -8.17 15.73 10.91
C LYS A 170 -9.64 16.15 10.69
N ASN A 171 -10.18 15.89 9.49
CA ASN A 171 -11.59 16.10 9.13
C ASN A 171 -12.58 15.30 9.99
N LYS A 172 -12.13 14.24 10.67
CA LYS A 172 -12.95 13.42 11.58
C LYS A 172 -12.69 13.72 13.06
N ARG A 173 -11.79 14.66 13.38
CA ARG A 173 -11.49 15.07 14.76
C ARG A 173 -12.32 16.29 15.13
N LYS A 174 -13.15 16.17 16.18
CA LYS A 174 -13.85 17.30 16.79
C LYS A 174 -13.29 17.56 18.18
N LYS A 175 -12.95 18.82 18.49
CA LYS A 175 -12.63 19.22 19.85
C LYS A 175 -13.95 19.52 20.57
N ILE A 176 -14.28 18.70 21.56
CA ILE A 176 -15.37 18.99 22.49
C ILE A 176 -14.73 19.77 23.65
N LYS A 177 -15.25 20.97 23.92
CA LYS A 177 -14.91 21.75 25.11
C LYS A 177 -15.86 21.38 26.23
#